data_AF-A0A520BBJ3-F1
#
_entry.id   AF-A0A520BBJ3-F1
#
_cell.length_a   1.000
_cell.length_b   1.000
_cell.length_c   1.000
_cell.angle_alpha   90.00
_cell.angle_beta   90.00
_cell.angle_gamma   90.00
#
_symmetry.space_group_name_H-M   'P 1'
#
loop_
_entity.id
_entity.type
_entity.pdbx_description
1 polymer ?
#
loop_
_entity_poly.entity_id
_entity_poly.type
_entity_poly.pdbx_seq_one_letter_code
_entity_poly.pdbx_strand_id
1 'polypeptide(L)'
;MKTLLLFLPKAYLWQISNKKLHLIISGLVKLILICIISSSCNPGNNTKYKKQNFKADFKRIDDFHKAGNLKQVSISLDSLKPLLHASDIENLTHYYIFRSQTVFPNKNLMNVYADSLLNLFESEEPKIRYKQNYIRALILKSDVFLYFKQYDKTLEQYFKVSLLLDKKNDPANYSDFIGKIGQIYYLQGKFATAAKYQIDAYNAIQQAKDVNPTNLFYITQGALNNAGFSYERAEKLDSALHFYKKNLAYILNQEKKNDVSHAQVMSAKIVALDNIGGLYGKTGNFKLARAYLEECIAINNHSLETSKVPAFIKLAKVLSNTGYAKKADSILVIT
;
A
#
# COMPACT_ATOMS: atom_id res chain seq x y z
N MET A 1 -9.97 9.87 -1.99
CA MET A 1 -8.67 9.64 -1.32
C MET A 1 -8.80 8.49 -0.31
N LYS A 2 -9.24 7.32 -0.79
CA LYS A 2 -9.24 6.04 -0.08
C LYS A 2 -8.68 5.01 -1.06
N THR A 3 -7.86 4.11 -0.54
CA THR A 3 -7.33 2.89 -1.19
C THR A 3 -6.16 3.07 -2.18
N LEU A 4 -4.96 3.21 -1.62
CA LEU A 4 -3.70 2.79 -2.25
C LEU A 4 -2.81 2.16 -1.16
N LEU A 5 -3.34 1.08 -0.56
CA LEU A 5 -2.65 0.20 0.38
C LEU A 5 -3.08 -1.22 0.04
N LEU A 6 -2.47 -1.75 -1.02
CA LEU A 6 -2.35 -3.18 -1.21
C LEU A 6 -0.86 -3.45 -1.40
N PHE A 7 -0.43 -4.57 -0.81
CA PHE A 7 0.85 -5.26 -0.98
C PHE A 7 1.98 -4.95 0.02
N LEU A 8 1.86 -5.57 1.20
CA LEU A 8 2.96 -6.38 1.73
C LEU A 8 2.86 -7.80 1.13
N PRO A 9 3.99 -8.46 0.79
CA PRO A 9 3.98 -9.70 0.03
C PRO A 9 3.59 -10.90 0.91
N LYS A 10 2.46 -11.56 0.62
CA LYS A 10 2.28 -12.97 0.96
C LYS A 10 2.99 -13.80 -0.09
N ALA A 11 4.14 -14.36 0.27
CA ALA A 11 4.83 -15.40 -0.49
C ALA A 11 4.37 -16.79 -0.03
N TYR A 12 4.46 -17.78 -0.93
CA TYR A 12 4.10 -19.22 -0.83
C TYR A 12 2.58 -19.51 -1.01
N LEU A 13 2.09 -20.30 -1.97
CA LEU A 13 2.53 -21.61 -2.52
C LEU A 13 2.17 -21.80 -4.02
N TRP A 14 3.14 -22.30 -4.81
CA TRP A 14 3.14 -23.34 -5.89
C TRP A 14 1.89 -23.52 -6.81
N GLN A 15 1.89 -23.35 -8.14
CA GLN A 15 2.55 -23.97 -9.33
C GLN A 15 1.82 -25.19 -9.97
N ILE A 16 1.73 -25.17 -11.33
CA ILE A 16 1.39 -26.21 -12.34
C ILE A 16 -0.14 -26.51 -12.50
N SER A 17 -0.83 -26.58 -13.66
CA SER A 17 -0.58 -26.91 -15.09
C SER A 17 -1.72 -26.26 -15.94
N ASN A 18 -1.77 -26.11 -17.27
CA ASN A 18 -0.95 -26.52 -18.41
C ASN A 18 -1.39 -25.74 -19.69
N LYS A 19 -0.60 -25.90 -20.75
CA LYS A 19 -0.54 -25.20 -22.04
C LYS A 19 -1.71 -25.46 -23.04
N LYS A 20 -1.65 -24.61 -24.10
CA LYS A 20 -2.20 -24.69 -25.48
C LYS A 20 -3.53 -23.97 -25.65
N LEU A 21 -3.64 -22.99 -26.54
CA LEU A 21 -3.52 -23.20 -27.99
C LEU A 21 -3.06 -21.93 -28.73
N HIS A 22 -2.02 -22.06 -29.56
CA HIS A 22 -1.64 -21.12 -30.61
C HIS A 22 -2.24 -21.59 -31.94
N LEU A 23 -2.39 -20.63 -32.86
CA LEU A 23 -2.75 -20.71 -34.29
C LEU A 23 -4.25 -20.65 -34.60
N ILE A 24 -4.67 -19.55 -35.24
CA ILE A 24 -5.13 -19.55 -36.63
C ILE A 24 -4.95 -18.13 -37.22
N ILE A 25 -3.97 -18.06 -38.13
CA ILE A 25 -4.02 -17.45 -39.47
C ILE A 25 -4.07 -15.92 -39.60
N SER A 26 -2.88 -15.42 -39.96
CA SER A 26 -2.62 -14.31 -40.86
C SER A 26 -3.40 -14.39 -42.18
N GLY A 27 -4.13 -13.34 -42.52
CA GLY A 27 -4.65 -13.14 -43.87
C GLY A 27 -5.63 -11.97 -43.91
N LEU A 28 -5.47 -11.11 -44.92
CA LEU A 28 -6.33 -9.96 -45.27
C LEU A 28 -5.95 -8.61 -44.63
N VAL A 29 -4.67 -8.26 -44.77
CA VAL A 29 -4.29 -6.89 -45.15
C VAL A 29 -4.33 -6.82 -46.68
N LYS A 30 -5.26 -6.02 -47.21
CA LYS A 30 -5.45 -5.52 -48.61
C LYS A 30 -6.88 -5.80 -49.11
N LEU A 31 -7.47 -4.76 -49.72
CA LEU A 31 -8.89 -4.54 -50.10
C LEU A 31 -9.72 -4.04 -48.89
N ILE A 32 -10.15 -2.78 -48.76
CA ILE A 32 -10.66 -1.83 -49.76
C ILE A 32 -10.27 -0.41 -49.31
N LEU A 33 -9.35 0.21 -50.06
CA LEU A 33 -9.35 1.65 -50.31
C LEU A 33 -10.24 1.84 -51.56
N ILE A 34 -10.94 2.97 -51.64
CA ILE A 34 -11.89 3.42 -52.69
C ILE A 34 -13.35 3.24 -52.28
N CYS A 35 -13.87 4.24 -51.56
CA CYS A 35 -15.17 4.87 -51.82
C CYS A 35 -15.11 6.28 -51.24
N ILE A 36 -14.54 7.20 -52.04
CA ILE A 36 -14.51 8.63 -51.79
C ILE A 36 -15.65 9.27 -52.61
N ILE A 37 -16.51 10.00 -51.88
CA ILE A 37 -17.38 11.12 -52.29
C ILE A 37 -18.63 10.79 -53.14
N SER A 38 -19.78 10.91 -52.48
CA SER A 38 -20.82 11.87 -52.89
C SER A 38 -21.80 12.17 -51.74
N SER A 39 -21.72 13.41 -51.25
CA SER A 39 -22.85 14.32 -51.03
C SER A 39 -24.04 13.89 -50.15
N SER A 40 -24.12 14.46 -48.94
CA SER A 40 -25.30 15.28 -48.62
C SER A 40 -25.01 16.26 -47.48
N CYS A 41 -25.01 17.55 -47.82
CA CYS A 41 -25.14 18.63 -46.85
C CYS A 41 -26.50 18.51 -46.17
N ASN A 42 -26.49 18.28 -44.85
CA ASN A 42 -27.69 18.45 -44.04
C ASN A 42 -27.45 19.65 -43.10
N PRO A 43 -27.97 20.86 -43.42
CA PRO A 43 -27.86 22.01 -42.53
C PRO A 43 -29.00 21.91 -41.52
N GLY A 44 -28.79 21.20 -40.42
CA GLY A 44 -29.83 21.10 -39.41
C GLY A 44 -29.73 19.89 -38.50
N ASN A 45 -28.58 19.69 -37.85
CA ASN A 45 -28.57 18.96 -36.59
C ASN A 45 -27.79 19.77 -35.56
N ASN A 46 -28.52 20.64 -34.88
CA ASN A 46 -28.12 21.19 -33.59
C ASN A 46 -28.15 20.07 -32.54
N THR A 47 -27.35 19.01 -32.73
CA THR A 47 -26.96 18.16 -31.61
C THR A 47 -26.09 19.04 -30.73
N LYS A 48 -26.65 19.54 -29.62
CA LYS A 48 -25.87 20.09 -28.50
C LYS A 48 -24.71 19.12 -28.26
N TYR A 49 -23.50 19.48 -28.70
CA TYR A 49 -22.29 18.75 -28.35
C TYR A 49 -22.23 18.77 -26.82
N LYS A 50 -22.62 17.67 -26.19
CA LYS A 50 -22.59 17.56 -24.74
C LYS A 50 -21.11 17.56 -24.38
N LYS A 51 -20.62 18.68 -23.87
CA LYS A 51 -19.23 18.85 -23.42
C LYS A 51 -18.86 17.64 -22.57
N GLN A 52 -17.78 16.94 -22.94
CA GLN A 52 -17.34 15.75 -22.23
C GLN A 52 -17.14 16.08 -20.75
N ASN A 53 -17.64 15.22 -19.86
CA ASN A 53 -17.55 15.42 -18.42
C ASN A 53 -16.56 14.42 -17.80
N PHE A 54 -15.27 14.67 -18.02
CA PHE A 54 -14.19 13.79 -17.56
C PHE A 54 -14.24 13.48 -16.06
N LYS A 55 -14.69 14.43 -15.23
CA LYS A 55 -14.86 14.20 -13.79
C LYS A 55 -15.86 13.06 -13.51
N ALA A 56 -17.00 13.05 -14.21
CA ALA A 56 -17.98 11.98 -14.08
C ALA A 56 -17.48 10.65 -14.66
N ASP A 57 -16.72 10.71 -15.76
CA ASP A 57 -16.18 9.51 -16.39
C ASP A 57 -15.11 8.83 -15.52
N PHE A 58 -14.17 9.60 -14.98
CA PHE A 58 -13.15 9.06 -14.07
C PHE A 58 -13.74 8.60 -12.74
N LYS A 59 -14.84 9.22 -12.27
CA LYS A 59 -15.58 8.68 -11.13
C LYS A 59 -16.16 7.29 -11.46
N ARG A 60 -16.78 7.12 -12.63
CA ARG A 60 -17.31 5.82 -13.05
C ARG A 60 -16.21 4.77 -13.20
N ILE A 61 -15.06 5.15 -13.75
CA ILE A 61 -13.88 4.30 -13.82
C ILE A 61 -13.42 3.87 -12.42
N ASP A 62 -13.35 4.79 -11.47
CA ASP A 62 -13.00 4.49 -10.08
C ASP A 62 -14.00 3.52 -9.44
N ASP A 63 -15.29 3.68 -9.71
CA ASP A 63 -16.33 2.77 -9.23
C ASP A 63 -16.17 1.35 -9.83
N PHE A 64 -15.87 1.23 -11.14
CA PHE A 64 -15.54 -0.06 -11.75
C PHE A 64 -14.26 -0.69 -11.18
N HIS A 65 -13.23 0.12 -10.95
CA HIS A 65 -11.96 -0.33 -10.39
C HIS A 65 -12.16 -0.89 -8.97
N LYS A 66 -12.92 -0.19 -8.11
CA LYS A 66 -13.27 -0.66 -6.76
C LYS A 66 -14.09 -1.95 -6.77
N ALA A 67 -14.94 -2.14 -7.78
CA ALA A 67 -15.70 -3.38 -7.97
C ALA A 67 -14.84 -4.53 -8.56
N GLY A 68 -13.55 -4.31 -8.81
CA GLY A 68 -12.66 -5.29 -9.44
C GLY A 68 -12.94 -5.52 -10.93
N ASN A 69 -13.78 -4.69 -11.55
CA ASN A 69 -14.17 -4.84 -12.95
C ASN A 69 -13.14 -4.19 -13.89
N LEU A 70 -11.94 -4.77 -13.95
CA LEU A 70 -10.83 -4.24 -14.74
C LEU A 70 -11.12 -4.20 -16.25
N LYS A 71 -12.00 -5.08 -16.75
CA LYS A 71 -12.45 -5.07 -18.14
C LYS A 71 -13.20 -3.78 -18.47
N GLN A 72 -14.15 -3.37 -17.62
CA GLN A 72 -14.89 -2.12 -17.83
C GLN A 72 -14.02 -0.88 -17.63
N VAL A 73 -13.05 -0.94 -16.70
CA VAL A 73 -12.03 0.11 -16.60
C VAL A 73 -11.27 0.26 -17.91
N SER A 74 -10.76 -0.84 -18.49
CA SER A 74 -10.01 -0.80 -19.75
C SER A 74 -10.84 -0.23 -20.89
N ILE A 75 -12.07 -0.73 -21.09
CA ILE A 75 -12.99 -0.24 -22.14
C ILE A 75 -13.25 1.26 -21.99
N SER A 76 -13.51 1.72 -20.76
CA SER A 76 -13.76 3.14 -20.48
C SER A 76 -12.54 4.00 -20.77
N LEU A 77 -11.34 3.54 -20.40
CA LEU A 77 -10.09 4.24 -20.69
C LEU A 77 -9.79 4.30 -22.19
N ASP A 78 -10.03 3.21 -22.92
CA ASP A 78 -9.82 3.15 -24.38
C ASP A 78 -10.74 4.15 -25.11
N SER A 79 -11.99 4.28 -24.65
CA SER A 79 -12.96 5.26 -25.16
C SER A 79 -12.57 6.71 -24.84
N LEU A 80 -12.02 6.97 -23.65
CA LEU A 80 -11.64 8.33 -23.24
C LEU A 80 -10.34 8.81 -23.88
N LYS A 81 -9.38 7.93 -24.13
CA LYS A 81 -8.02 8.34 -24.55
C LYS A 81 -8.00 9.26 -25.79
N PRO A 82 -8.76 9.01 -26.87
CA PRO A 82 -8.79 9.90 -28.04
C PRO A 82 -9.32 11.30 -27.75
N LEU A 83 -10.06 11.48 -26.66
CA LEU A 83 -10.66 12.76 -26.25
C LEU A 83 -9.70 13.61 -25.38
N LEU A 84 -8.59 13.03 -24.93
CA LEU A 84 -7.63 13.71 -24.05
C LEU A 84 -6.52 14.38 -24.86
N HIS A 85 -6.55 15.71 -24.90
CA HIS A 85 -5.47 16.50 -25.51
C HIS A 85 -4.17 16.38 -24.72
N ALA A 86 -3.02 16.53 -25.40
CA ALA A 86 -1.70 16.43 -24.78
C ALA A 86 -1.47 17.46 -23.65
N SER A 87 -2.12 18.62 -23.71
CA SER A 87 -2.09 19.66 -22.69
C SER A 87 -3.02 19.40 -21.50
N ASP A 88 -3.88 18.38 -21.55
CA ASP A 88 -4.82 18.03 -20.49
C ASP A 88 -4.14 17.17 -19.41
N ILE A 89 -3.16 17.76 -18.72
CA ILE A 89 -2.33 17.08 -17.71
C ILE A 89 -3.19 16.49 -16.60
N GLU A 90 -4.27 17.18 -16.20
CA GLU A 90 -5.15 16.72 -15.15
C GLU A 90 -5.79 15.37 -15.52
N ASN A 91 -6.48 15.29 -16.65
CA ASN A 91 -7.16 14.07 -17.06
C ASN A 91 -6.19 12.99 -17.55
N LEU A 92 -5.07 13.37 -18.19
CA LEU A 92 -4.01 12.42 -18.55
C LEU A 92 -3.38 11.76 -17.30
N THR A 93 -3.26 12.50 -16.19
CA THR A 93 -2.81 11.92 -14.91
C THR A 93 -3.73 10.82 -14.45
N HIS A 94 -5.05 11.07 -14.45
CA HIS A 94 -6.03 10.06 -14.07
C HIS A 94 -5.98 8.85 -15.02
N TYR A 95 -5.91 9.11 -16.33
CA TYR A 95 -5.79 8.07 -17.34
C TYR A 95 -4.60 7.14 -17.08
N TYR A 96 -3.38 7.69 -16.96
CA TYR A 96 -2.17 6.86 -16.83
C TYR A 96 -2.11 6.08 -15.51
N ILE A 97 -2.64 6.64 -14.41
CA ILE A 97 -2.72 5.93 -13.13
C ILE A 97 -3.65 4.71 -13.25
N PHE A 98 -4.89 4.90 -13.71
CA PHE A 98 -5.83 3.78 -13.87
C PHE A 98 -5.35 2.78 -14.92
N ARG A 99 -4.69 3.25 -15.98
CA ARG A 99 -4.15 2.38 -17.02
C ARG A 99 -2.98 1.55 -16.50
N SER A 100 -2.09 2.14 -15.70
CA SER A 100 -1.02 1.39 -15.04
C SER A 100 -1.57 0.35 -14.06
N GLN A 101 -2.66 0.64 -13.35
CA GLN A 101 -3.27 -0.31 -12.42
C GLN A 101 -3.93 -1.50 -13.14
N THR A 102 -4.63 -1.23 -14.25
CA THR A 102 -5.34 -2.28 -15.01
C THR A 102 -4.44 -3.29 -15.68
N VAL A 103 -3.19 -2.93 -15.98
CA VAL A 103 -2.24 -3.84 -16.64
C VAL A 103 -1.39 -4.65 -15.66
N PHE A 104 -1.56 -4.47 -14.34
CA PHE A 104 -0.94 -5.36 -13.35
C PHE A 104 -1.42 -6.81 -13.56
N PRO A 105 -0.53 -7.84 -13.51
CA PRO A 105 0.86 -7.81 -13.05
C PRO A 105 1.93 -7.60 -14.14
N ASN A 106 1.59 -7.09 -15.33
CA ASN A 106 2.57 -6.79 -16.38
C ASN A 106 3.38 -5.53 -16.04
N LYS A 107 4.43 -5.71 -15.22
CA LYS A 107 5.29 -4.64 -14.70
C LYS A 107 5.97 -3.80 -15.80
N ASN A 108 6.28 -4.39 -16.95
CA ASN A 108 6.88 -3.65 -18.07
C ASN A 108 5.89 -2.65 -18.65
N LEU A 109 4.63 -3.07 -18.84
CA LEU A 109 3.59 -2.18 -19.34
C LEU A 109 3.19 -1.13 -18.31
N MET A 110 3.19 -1.47 -17.02
CA MET A 110 3.05 -0.49 -15.94
C MET A 110 4.14 0.58 -16.01
N ASN A 111 5.39 0.16 -16.25
CA ASN A 111 6.51 1.09 -16.38
C ASN A 111 6.34 2.06 -17.55
N VAL A 112 5.87 1.57 -18.71
CA VAL A 112 5.57 2.44 -19.87
C VAL A 112 4.54 3.51 -19.51
N TYR A 113 3.47 3.17 -18.80
CA TYR A 113 2.47 4.17 -18.39
C TYR A 113 2.97 5.12 -17.29
N ALA A 114 3.78 4.62 -16.36
CA ALA A 114 4.41 5.46 -15.35
C ALA A 114 5.41 6.47 -15.99
N ASP A 115 6.18 6.03 -16.99
CA ASP A 115 7.07 6.90 -17.77
C ASP A 115 6.28 7.92 -18.58
N SER A 116 5.20 7.50 -19.24
CA SER A 116 4.31 8.40 -19.97
C SER A 116 3.70 9.48 -19.07
N LEU A 117 3.34 9.12 -17.83
CA LEU A 117 2.83 10.07 -16.85
C LEU A 117 3.92 11.03 -16.38
N LEU A 118 5.10 10.52 -16.03
CA LEU A 118 6.19 11.36 -15.55
C LEU A 118 6.67 12.35 -16.63
N ASN A 119 6.59 11.96 -17.91
CA ASN A 119 6.93 12.81 -19.05
C ASN A 119 6.01 14.04 -19.20
N LEU A 120 4.81 14.04 -18.61
CA LEU A 120 3.96 15.25 -18.57
C LEU A 120 4.58 16.38 -17.73
N PHE A 121 5.60 16.05 -16.93
CA PHE A 121 6.26 16.94 -15.98
C PHE A 121 7.76 17.07 -16.28
N GLU A 122 8.16 17.03 -17.56
CA GLU A 122 9.57 17.17 -17.95
C GLU A 122 10.09 18.59 -17.62
N SER A 123 9.33 19.62 -17.98
CA SER A 123 9.63 21.02 -17.68
C SER A 123 9.16 21.44 -16.28
N GLU A 124 9.67 22.58 -15.79
CA GLU A 124 9.33 23.11 -14.47
C GLU A 124 7.89 23.63 -14.35
N GLU A 125 7.32 24.19 -15.43
CA GLU A 125 5.99 24.83 -15.36
C GLU A 125 4.89 23.84 -14.92
N PRO A 126 4.76 22.62 -15.50
CA PRO A 126 3.76 21.65 -15.04
C PRO A 126 3.99 21.14 -13.63
N LYS A 127 5.25 21.02 -13.19
CA LYS A 127 5.58 20.58 -11.82
C LYS A 127 5.04 21.56 -10.78
N ILE A 128 5.13 22.86 -11.08
CA ILE A 128 4.64 23.93 -10.20
C ILE A 128 3.12 24.01 -10.28
N ARG A 129 2.57 24.12 -11.51
CA ARG A 129 1.13 24.32 -11.74
C ARG A 129 0.27 23.15 -11.29
N TYR A 130 0.75 21.93 -11.51
CA TYR A 130 0.04 20.68 -11.19
C TYR A 130 0.80 19.85 -10.15
N LYS A 131 1.33 20.51 -9.11
CA LYS A 131 2.14 19.90 -8.04
C LYS A 131 1.57 18.58 -7.50
N GLN A 132 0.26 18.51 -7.27
CA GLN A 132 -0.37 17.29 -6.75
C GLN A 132 -0.35 16.14 -7.77
N ASN A 133 -0.55 16.43 -9.05
CA ASN A 133 -0.44 15.43 -10.11
C ASN A 133 1.01 14.98 -10.30
N TYR A 134 1.99 15.88 -10.14
CA TYR A 134 3.40 15.53 -10.17
C TYR A 134 3.78 14.58 -9.02
N ILE A 135 3.30 14.86 -7.80
CA ILE A 135 3.47 13.93 -6.66
C ILE A 135 2.89 12.55 -7.02
N ARG A 136 1.69 12.48 -7.60
CA ARG A 136 1.08 11.21 -8.03
C ARG A 136 1.90 10.49 -9.10
N ALA A 137 2.50 11.23 -10.03
CA ALA A 137 3.39 10.68 -11.05
C ALA A 137 4.64 10.02 -10.43
N LEU A 138 5.29 10.74 -9.50
CA LEU A 138 6.45 10.23 -8.76
C LEU A 138 6.09 8.98 -7.95
N ILE A 139 4.95 8.98 -7.26
CA ILE A 139 4.48 7.82 -6.49
C ILE A 139 4.25 6.62 -7.41
N LEU A 140 3.55 6.79 -8.53
CA LEU A 140 3.31 5.69 -9.47
C LEU A 140 4.63 5.11 -9.99
N LYS A 141 5.59 5.96 -10.35
CA LYS A 141 6.91 5.52 -10.82
C LYS A 141 7.67 4.77 -9.71
N SER A 142 7.57 5.23 -8.48
CA SER A 142 8.18 4.59 -7.31
C SER A 142 7.62 3.19 -7.06
N ASP A 143 6.30 3.03 -7.19
CA ASP A 143 5.61 1.75 -7.03
C ASP A 143 6.06 0.76 -8.13
N VAL A 144 6.21 1.24 -9.36
CA VAL A 144 6.79 0.43 -10.45
C VAL A 144 8.22 -0.01 -10.11
N PHE A 145 9.09 0.90 -9.67
CA PHE A 145 10.45 0.52 -9.25
C PHE A 145 10.43 -0.49 -8.11
N LEU A 146 9.49 -0.37 -7.16
CA LEU A 146 9.32 -1.33 -6.07
C LEU A 146 8.92 -2.72 -6.59
N TYR A 147 8.05 -2.83 -7.60
CA TYR A 147 7.72 -4.11 -8.24
C TYR A 147 8.93 -4.76 -8.93
N PHE A 148 9.89 -3.97 -9.40
CA PHE A 148 11.17 -4.44 -9.91
C PHE A 148 12.25 -4.62 -8.83
N LYS A 149 11.91 -4.37 -7.56
CA LYS A 149 12.86 -4.37 -6.42
C LYS A 149 14.04 -3.40 -6.60
N GLN A 150 13.85 -2.33 -7.38
CA GLN A 150 14.85 -1.28 -7.60
C GLN A 150 14.79 -0.24 -6.47
N TYR A 151 15.18 -0.66 -5.27
CA TYR A 151 14.99 0.11 -4.04
C TYR A 151 15.66 1.49 -4.05
N ASP A 152 16.85 1.64 -4.64
CA ASP A 152 17.53 2.94 -4.71
C ASP A 152 16.78 3.93 -5.59
N LYS A 153 16.20 3.48 -6.71
CA LYS A 153 15.37 4.33 -7.57
C LYS A 153 14.02 4.67 -6.94
N THR A 154 13.44 3.73 -6.17
CA THR A 154 12.26 4.02 -5.33
C THR A 154 12.57 5.12 -4.32
N LEU A 155 13.71 5.03 -3.61
CA LEU A 155 14.14 6.05 -2.66
C LEU A 155 14.36 7.41 -3.33
N GLU A 156 15.00 7.45 -4.50
CA GLU A 156 15.20 8.69 -5.25
C GLU A 156 13.87 9.43 -5.52
N GLN A 157 12.87 8.71 -6.02
CA GLN A 157 11.56 9.31 -6.29
C GLN A 157 10.80 9.66 -5.00
N TYR A 158 10.87 8.81 -3.96
CA TYR A 158 10.27 9.13 -2.67
C TYR A 158 10.90 10.36 -2.02
N PHE A 159 12.22 10.56 -2.12
CA PHE A 159 12.83 11.79 -1.60
C PHE A 159 12.32 13.03 -2.34
N LYS A 160 12.13 12.98 -3.66
CA LYS A 160 11.49 14.07 -4.40
C LYS A 160 10.08 14.37 -3.89
N VAL A 161 9.27 13.33 -3.64
CA VAL A 161 7.93 13.52 -3.05
C VAL A 161 8.03 14.14 -1.66
N SER A 162 8.94 13.68 -0.80
CA SER A 162 9.08 14.21 0.56
C SER A 162 9.39 15.70 0.63
N LEU A 163 10.14 16.22 -0.36
CA LEU A 163 10.44 17.65 -0.49
C LEU A 163 9.21 18.47 -0.94
N LEU A 164 8.22 17.84 -1.55
CA LEU A 164 6.99 18.49 -2.01
C LEU A 164 5.87 18.47 -0.97
N LEU A 165 5.97 17.60 0.05
CA LEU A 165 4.99 17.49 1.13
C LEU A 165 5.18 18.60 2.19
N ASP A 166 4.07 19.11 2.71
CA ASP A 166 4.09 20.12 3.76
C ASP A 166 4.08 19.47 5.13
N LYS A 167 5.27 19.31 5.73
CA LYS A 167 5.42 18.72 7.07
C LYS A 167 4.62 19.47 8.16
N LYS A 168 4.47 20.80 8.04
CA LYS A 168 3.89 21.64 9.09
C LYS A 168 2.37 21.67 9.00
N ASN A 169 1.85 21.84 7.78
CA ASN A 169 0.41 21.99 7.55
C ASN A 169 -0.28 20.65 7.22
N ASP A 170 0.47 19.64 6.77
CA ASP A 170 -0.03 18.29 6.50
C ASP A 170 0.87 17.19 7.11
N PRO A 171 1.05 17.21 8.44
CA PRO A 171 1.90 16.25 9.15
C PRO A 171 1.43 14.79 9.00
N ALA A 172 0.14 14.56 8.74
CA ALA A 172 -0.41 13.22 8.57
C ALA A 172 0.06 12.57 7.27
N ASN A 173 -0.08 13.26 6.12
CA ASN A 173 0.40 12.74 4.85
C ASN A 173 1.93 12.69 4.82
N TYR A 174 2.60 13.69 5.41
CA TYR A 174 4.06 13.65 5.58
C TYR A 174 4.50 12.43 6.38
N SER A 175 3.87 12.14 7.52
CA SER A 175 4.18 10.99 8.38
C SER A 175 4.02 9.66 7.64
N ASP A 176 2.86 9.42 7.01
CA ASP A 176 2.60 8.19 6.25
C ASP A 176 3.67 7.99 5.16
N PHE A 177 4.02 9.07 4.46
CA PHE A 177 4.99 9.02 3.38
C PHE A 177 6.42 8.74 3.86
N ILE A 178 6.86 9.39 4.93
CA ILE A 178 8.17 9.10 5.55
C ILE A 178 8.24 7.66 6.07
N GLY A 179 7.12 7.13 6.58
CA GLY A 179 7.01 5.71 6.95
C GLY A 179 7.28 4.76 5.78
N LYS A 180 6.89 5.13 4.54
CA LYS A 180 7.20 4.36 3.32
C LYS A 180 8.70 4.36 3.00
N ILE A 181 9.39 5.49 3.19
CA ILE A 181 10.86 5.54 3.06
C ILE A 181 11.52 4.58 4.06
N GLY A 182 11.04 4.57 5.31
CA GLY A 182 11.49 3.61 6.32
C GLY A 182 11.29 2.15 5.89
N GLN A 183 10.18 1.82 5.25
CA GLN A 183 9.93 0.48 4.70
C GLN A 183 10.92 0.10 3.60
N ILE A 184 11.30 1.03 2.71
CA ILE A 184 12.30 0.74 1.68
C ILE A 184 13.67 0.45 2.29
N TYR A 185 14.09 1.24 3.29
CA TYR A 185 15.32 0.94 4.04
C TYR A 185 15.26 -0.42 4.74
N TYR A 186 14.09 -0.79 5.27
CA TYR A 186 13.89 -2.13 5.86
C TYR A 186 14.09 -3.23 4.81
N LEU A 187 13.51 -3.08 3.61
CA LEU A 187 13.67 -4.04 2.51
C LEU A 187 15.12 -4.15 2.02
N GLN A 188 15.91 -3.07 2.14
CA GLN A 188 17.36 -3.08 1.87
C GLN A 188 18.20 -3.71 3.00
N GLY A 189 17.58 -4.18 4.10
CA GLY A 189 18.29 -4.69 5.27
C GLY A 189 18.95 -3.60 6.13
N LYS A 190 18.72 -2.32 5.83
CA LYS A 190 19.25 -1.16 6.56
C LYS A 190 18.35 -0.85 7.77
N PHE A 191 18.22 -1.81 8.67
CA PHE A 191 17.22 -1.83 9.73
C PHE A 191 17.33 -0.65 10.72
N ALA A 192 18.54 -0.26 11.11
CA ALA A 192 18.72 0.91 11.99
C ALA A 192 18.26 2.22 11.33
N THR A 193 18.47 2.37 10.02
CA THR A 193 17.99 3.52 9.25
C THR A 193 16.47 3.48 9.09
N ALA A 194 15.91 2.30 8.82
CA ALA A 194 14.47 2.11 8.80
C ALA A 194 13.81 2.56 10.11
N ALA A 195 14.37 2.16 11.26
CA ALA A 195 13.88 2.56 12.56
C ALA A 195 13.86 4.10 12.75
N LYS A 196 14.92 4.80 12.32
CA LYS A 196 14.98 6.28 12.36
C LYS A 196 13.83 6.92 11.59
N TYR A 197 13.58 6.48 10.36
CA TYR A 197 12.47 7.02 9.57
C TYR A 197 11.08 6.68 10.16
N GLN A 198 10.91 5.51 10.77
CA GLN A 198 9.66 5.19 11.48
C GLN A 198 9.46 6.08 12.72
N ILE A 199 10.54 6.42 13.43
CA ILE A 199 10.49 7.39 14.54
C ILE A 199 10.14 8.79 14.02
N ASP A 200 10.73 9.22 12.91
CA ASP A 200 10.42 10.52 12.30
C ASP A 200 8.96 10.59 11.86
N ALA A 201 8.42 9.51 11.30
CA ALA A 201 7.00 9.39 10.99
C ALA A 201 6.14 9.50 12.27
N TYR A 202 6.49 8.76 13.32
CA TYR A 202 5.80 8.86 14.62
C TYR A 202 5.81 10.29 15.19
N ASN A 203 6.96 10.97 15.15
CA ASN A 203 7.10 12.34 15.66
C ASN A 203 6.28 13.34 14.84
N ALA A 204 6.22 13.17 13.51
CA ALA A 204 5.41 14.02 12.64
C ALA A 204 3.92 13.86 12.93
N ILE A 205 3.40 12.64 13.04
CA ILE A 205 1.95 12.43 13.25
C ILE A 205 1.46 12.98 14.60
N GLN A 206 2.33 13.09 15.62
CA GLN A 206 1.96 13.74 16.89
C GLN A 206 1.60 15.23 16.75
N GLN A 207 2.05 15.89 15.67
CA GLN A 207 1.77 17.30 15.40
C GLN A 207 0.45 17.49 14.63
N ALA A 208 -0.19 16.40 14.21
CA ALA A 208 -1.38 16.45 13.39
C ALA A 208 -2.61 16.86 14.19
N LYS A 209 -3.41 17.76 13.58
CA LYS A 209 -4.71 18.22 14.10
C LYS A 209 -5.79 17.83 13.11
N ASP A 210 -7.02 17.65 13.60
CA ASP A 210 -8.20 17.38 12.78
C ASP A 210 -8.09 16.13 11.88
N VAL A 211 -7.26 15.17 12.28
CA VAL A 211 -7.13 13.86 11.61
C VAL A 211 -8.21 12.93 12.13
N ASN A 212 -8.87 12.21 11.22
CA ASN A 212 -9.81 11.16 11.60
C ASN A 212 -9.15 10.17 12.59
N PRO A 213 -9.81 9.84 13.73
CA PRO A 213 -9.22 9.00 14.76
C PRO A 213 -8.69 7.65 14.27
N THR A 214 -9.37 7.02 13.30
CA THR A 214 -8.93 5.76 12.71
C THR A 214 -7.61 5.90 11.94
N ASN A 215 -7.45 6.98 11.18
CA ASN A 215 -6.21 7.25 10.45
C ASN A 215 -5.07 7.58 11.41
N LEU A 216 -5.34 8.44 12.40
CA LEU A 216 -4.37 8.79 13.43
C LEU A 216 -3.88 7.54 14.18
N PHE A 217 -4.82 6.66 14.55
CA PHE A 217 -4.52 5.38 15.17
C PHE A 217 -3.63 4.51 14.29
N TYR A 218 -4.03 4.27 13.03
CA TYR A 218 -3.30 3.43 12.10
C TYR A 218 -1.86 3.90 11.89
N ILE A 219 -1.66 5.18 11.60
CA ILE A 219 -0.32 5.75 11.35
C ILE A 219 0.53 5.69 12.61
N THR A 220 -0.02 6.10 13.76
CA THR A 220 0.73 6.16 15.02
C THR A 220 1.17 4.77 15.49
N GLN A 221 0.24 3.81 15.55
CA GLN A 221 0.58 2.45 15.97
C GLN A 221 1.53 1.80 14.96
N GLY A 222 1.29 1.97 13.66
CA GLY A 222 2.13 1.40 12.61
C GLY A 222 3.57 1.89 12.69
N ALA A 223 3.78 3.21 12.87
CA ALA A 223 5.11 3.79 13.00
C ALA A 223 5.86 3.24 14.24
N LEU A 224 5.20 3.18 15.40
CA LEU A 224 5.82 2.65 16.63
C LEU A 224 6.16 1.15 16.49
N ASN A 225 5.25 0.36 15.93
CA ASN A 225 5.48 -1.08 15.73
C ASN A 225 6.64 -1.31 14.75
N ASN A 226 6.65 -0.58 13.63
CA ASN A 226 7.68 -0.73 12.62
C ASN A 226 9.05 -0.23 13.11
N ALA A 227 9.09 0.78 14.00
CA ALA A 227 10.32 1.17 14.69
C ALA A 227 10.84 0.03 15.57
N GLY A 228 9.96 -0.57 16.40
CA GLY A 228 10.30 -1.71 17.24
C GLY A 228 10.83 -2.90 16.44
N PHE A 229 10.11 -3.27 15.38
CA PHE A 229 10.47 -4.36 14.48
C PHE A 229 11.78 -4.11 13.73
N SER A 230 12.01 -2.88 13.29
CA SER A 230 13.27 -2.50 12.66
C SER A 230 14.44 -2.59 13.66
N TYR A 231 14.27 -2.17 14.92
CA TYR A 231 15.31 -2.34 15.93
C TYR A 231 15.57 -3.79 16.29
N GLU A 232 14.52 -4.62 16.37
CA GLU A 232 14.68 -6.04 16.64
C GLU A 232 15.53 -6.73 15.55
N ARG A 233 15.26 -6.40 14.29
CA ARG A 233 16.03 -6.89 13.13
C ARG A 233 17.46 -6.33 13.06
N ALA A 234 17.70 -5.18 13.70
CA ALA A 234 19.02 -4.62 13.89
C ALA A 234 19.75 -5.18 15.14
N GLU A 235 19.18 -6.19 15.82
CA GLU A 235 19.67 -6.76 17.09
C GLU A 235 19.79 -5.74 18.24
N LYS A 236 19.04 -4.63 18.17
CA LYS A 236 18.95 -3.61 19.24
C LYS A 236 17.73 -3.90 20.12
N LEU A 237 17.81 -4.99 20.89
CA LEU A 237 16.64 -5.57 21.57
C LEU A 237 16.01 -4.63 22.62
N ASP A 238 16.80 -3.86 23.36
CA ASP A 238 16.26 -2.88 24.33
C ASP A 238 15.46 -1.76 23.65
N SER A 239 15.96 -1.28 22.50
CA SER A 239 15.25 -0.29 21.70
C SER A 239 13.97 -0.88 21.10
N ALA A 240 14.02 -2.13 20.62
CA ALA A 240 12.85 -2.83 20.13
C ALA A 240 11.76 -2.93 21.22
N LEU A 241 12.13 -3.38 22.42
CA LEU A 241 11.23 -3.51 23.56
C LEU A 241 10.62 -2.18 23.97
N HIS A 242 11.42 -1.11 23.98
CA HIS A 242 10.93 0.25 24.26
C HIS A 242 9.80 0.64 23.31
N PHE A 243 10.01 0.50 21.99
CA PHE A 243 9.02 0.90 20.99
C PHE A 243 7.79 -0.03 20.96
N TYR A 244 7.96 -1.33 21.16
CA TYR A 244 6.82 -2.24 21.29
C TYR A 244 5.96 -1.94 22.52
N LYS A 245 6.57 -1.70 23.69
CA LYS A 245 5.81 -1.29 24.89
C LYS A 245 5.13 0.05 24.71
N LYS A 246 5.79 1.01 24.06
CA LYS A 246 5.20 2.32 23.73
C LYS A 246 4.01 2.17 22.77
N ASN A 247 4.09 1.28 21.78
CA ASN A 247 2.97 0.93 20.91
C ASN A 247 1.80 0.34 21.71
N LEU A 248 2.05 -0.69 22.54
CA LEU A 248 1.00 -1.32 23.33
C LEU A 248 0.30 -0.32 24.27
N ALA A 249 1.07 0.54 24.95
CA ALA A 249 0.51 1.58 25.81
C ALA A 249 -0.39 2.57 25.03
N TYR A 250 0.00 2.93 23.81
CA TYR A 250 -0.84 3.74 22.93
C TYR A 250 -2.14 3.02 22.56
N ILE A 251 -2.08 1.75 22.17
CA ILE A 251 -3.27 0.94 21.82
C ILE A 251 -4.23 0.84 23.00
N LEU A 252 -3.74 0.52 24.21
CA LEU A 252 -4.55 0.42 25.42
C LEU A 252 -5.20 1.76 25.81
N ASN A 253 -4.58 2.89 25.49
CA ASN A 253 -5.18 4.20 25.70
C ASN A 253 -6.33 4.46 24.70
N GLN A 254 -6.17 4.04 23.45
CA GLN A 254 -7.21 4.19 22.42
C GLN A 254 -8.39 3.24 22.65
N GLU A 255 -8.13 2.05 23.21
CA GLU A 255 -9.16 1.12 23.68
C GLU A 255 -10.13 1.79 24.68
N LYS A 256 -9.64 2.69 25.54
CA LYS A 256 -10.48 3.41 26.54
C LYS A 256 -11.32 4.53 25.94
N LYS A 257 -10.90 5.11 24.82
CA LYS A 257 -11.55 6.28 24.20
C LYS A 257 -12.71 5.91 23.29
N ASN A 258 -12.75 4.67 22.79
CA ASN A 258 -13.80 4.17 21.91
C ASN A 258 -14.02 5.02 20.63
N ASP A 259 -13.01 5.75 20.16
CA ASP A 259 -13.03 6.56 18.93
C ASP A 259 -12.53 5.80 17.69
N VAL A 260 -12.01 4.58 17.89
CA VAL A 260 -11.57 3.62 16.87
C VAL A 260 -12.34 2.33 17.06
N SER A 261 -12.65 1.62 15.97
CA SER A 261 -13.42 0.37 16.08
C SER A 261 -12.70 -0.65 16.96
N HIS A 262 -13.47 -1.36 17.80
CA HIS A 262 -12.94 -2.38 18.69
C HIS A 262 -12.14 -3.45 17.94
N ALA A 263 -12.59 -3.87 16.75
CA ALA A 263 -11.89 -4.83 15.91
C ALA A 263 -10.48 -4.35 15.48
N GLN A 264 -10.32 -3.07 15.15
CA GLN A 264 -9.02 -2.50 14.80
C GLN A 264 -8.08 -2.43 16.01
N VAL A 265 -8.61 -2.06 17.18
CA VAL A 265 -7.85 -2.03 18.43
C VAL A 265 -7.38 -3.45 18.79
N MET A 266 -8.26 -4.44 18.75
CA MET A 266 -7.91 -5.84 19.05
C MET A 266 -6.88 -6.40 18.07
N SER A 267 -7.02 -6.11 16.78
CA SER A 267 -6.04 -6.53 15.75
C SER A 267 -4.65 -5.96 16.03
N ALA A 268 -4.55 -4.67 16.36
CA ALA A 268 -3.27 -4.06 16.72
C ALA A 268 -2.70 -4.61 18.04
N LYS A 269 -3.58 -4.86 19.03
CA LYS A 269 -3.20 -5.42 20.34
C LYS A 269 -2.59 -6.81 20.22
N ILE A 270 -3.16 -7.68 19.38
CA ILE A 270 -2.61 -9.01 19.06
C ILE A 270 -1.17 -8.89 18.56
N VAL A 271 -0.92 -8.03 17.57
CA VAL A 271 0.42 -7.83 17.00
C VAL A 271 1.41 -7.29 18.05
N ALA A 272 0.98 -6.33 18.87
CA ALA A 272 1.84 -5.74 19.90
C ALA A 272 2.22 -6.76 20.97
N LEU A 273 1.27 -7.55 21.47
CA LEU A 273 1.52 -8.60 22.47
C LEU A 273 2.41 -9.72 21.90
N ASP A 274 2.14 -10.16 20.66
CA ASP A 274 2.94 -11.16 19.94
C ASP A 274 4.41 -10.73 19.76
N ASN A 275 4.64 -9.46 19.43
CA ASN A 275 5.98 -8.90 19.27
C ASN A 275 6.72 -8.81 20.61
N ILE A 276 6.06 -8.33 21.67
CA ILE A 276 6.67 -8.27 23.01
C ILE A 276 6.97 -9.67 23.55
N GLY A 277 6.01 -10.59 23.45
CA GLY A 277 6.16 -11.97 23.89
C GLY A 277 7.26 -12.70 23.13
N GLY A 278 7.31 -12.52 21.81
CA GLY A 278 8.39 -13.05 20.96
C GLY A 278 9.76 -12.52 21.35
N LEU A 279 9.87 -11.21 21.61
CA LEU A 279 11.14 -10.58 22.01
C LEU A 279 11.64 -11.09 23.36
N TYR A 280 10.77 -11.24 24.36
CA TYR A 280 11.15 -11.88 25.63
C TYR A 280 11.54 -13.35 25.47
N GLY A 281 10.88 -14.07 24.54
CA GLY A 281 11.26 -15.44 24.20
C GLY A 281 12.67 -15.50 23.59
N LYS A 282 13.00 -14.53 22.73
CA LYS A 282 14.33 -14.37 22.12
C LYS A 282 15.42 -14.06 23.17
N THR A 283 15.10 -13.27 24.19
CA THR A 283 16.05 -12.92 25.27
C THR A 283 16.07 -13.91 26.43
N GLY A 284 15.33 -15.02 26.34
CA GLY A 284 15.31 -16.08 27.36
C GLY A 284 14.44 -15.77 28.57
N ASN A 285 13.72 -14.65 28.61
CA ASN A 285 12.76 -14.36 29.67
C ASN A 285 11.43 -15.08 29.41
N PHE A 286 11.45 -16.41 29.53
CA PHE A 286 10.32 -17.27 29.19
C PHE A 286 9.08 -17.01 30.04
N LYS A 287 9.23 -16.54 31.28
CA LYS A 287 8.11 -16.18 32.15
C LYS A 287 7.29 -15.03 31.55
N LEU A 288 7.96 -13.93 31.16
CA LEU A 288 7.29 -12.80 30.53
C LEU A 288 6.83 -13.16 29.11
N ALA A 289 7.64 -13.88 28.35
CA ALA A 289 7.27 -14.34 27.01
C ALA A 289 5.94 -15.09 27.03
N ARG A 290 5.81 -16.07 27.95
CA ARG A 290 4.59 -16.85 28.14
C ARG A 290 3.40 -15.96 28.50
N ALA A 291 3.56 -15.05 29.47
CA ALA A 291 2.48 -14.17 29.92
C ALA A 291 1.89 -13.33 28.78
N TYR A 292 2.75 -12.66 27.99
CA TYR A 292 2.31 -11.85 26.85
C TYR A 292 1.68 -12.69 25.73
N LEU A 293 2.22 -13.88 25.45
CA LEU A 293 1.67 -14.75 24.40
C LEU A 293 0.35 -15.41 24.82
N GLU A 294 0.20 -15.79 26.09
CA GLU A 294 -1.07 -16.28 26.65
C GLU A 294 -2.14 -15.17 26.63
N GLU A 295 -1.79 -13.92 26.97
CA GLU A 295 -2.67 -12.77 26.81
C GLU A 295 -3.08 -12.54 25.34
N CYS A 296 -2.12 -12.67 24.42
CA CYS A 296 -2.36 -12.51 22.98
C CYS A 296 -3.40 -13.51 22.44
N ILE A 297 -3.28 -14.80 22.79
CA ILE A 297 -4.19 -15.83 22.28
C ILE A 297 -5.57 -15.79 22.95
N ALA A 298 -5.65 -15.24 24.18
CA ALA A 298 -6.89 -15.08 24.93
C ALA A 298 -7.82 -13.99 24.37
N ILE A 299 -7.34 -13.14 23.44
CA ILE A 299 -8.18 -12.15 22.76
C ILE A 299 -9.22 -12.88 21.92
N ASN A 300 -10.47 -12.87 22.41
CA ASN A 300 -11.59 -13.55 21.77
C ASN A 300 -12.14 -12.72 20.61
N ASN A 301 -11.65 -13.00 19.41
CA ASN A 301 -12.18 -12.41 18.18
C ASN A 301 -11.98 -13.38 17.01
N HIS A 302 -13.05 -14.11 16.67
CA HIS A 302 -13.03 -15.12 15.61
C HIS A 302 -12.58 -14.59 14.24
N SER A 303 -12.79 -13.30 13.94
CA SER A 303 -12.32 -12.70 12.68
C SER A 303 -10.79 -12.53 12.61
N LEU A 304 -10.09 -12.70 13.74
CA LEU A 304 -8.66 -12.44 13.89
C LEU A 304 -7.86 -13.70 14.26
N GLU A 305 -8.45 -14.90 14.18
CA GLU A 305 -7.75 -16.15 14.54
C GLU A 305 -6.45 -16.35 13.75
N THR A 306 -6.46 -16.04 12.44
CA THR A 306 -5.26 -16.14 11.61
C THR A 306 -4.13 -15.21 12.04
N SER A 307 -4.45 -14.06 12.64
CA SER A 307 -3.46 -13.13 13.18
C SER A 307 -2.79 -13.63 14.46
N LYS A 308 -3.38 -14.61 15.14
CA LYS A 308 -2.86 -15.20 16.39
C LYS A 308 -1.94 -16.41 16.15
N VAL A 309 -1.90 -16.95 14.94
CA VAL A 309 -1.03 -18.10 14.58
C VAL A 309 0.45 -17.87 14.95
N PRO A 310 1.07 -16.70 14.70
CA PRO A 310 2.44 -16.46 15.15
C PRO A 310 2.62 -16.56 16.67
N ALA A 311 1.64 -16.08 17.44
CA ALA A 311 1.67 -16.14 18.89
C ALA A 311 1.55 -17.58 19.41
N PHE A 312 0.68 -18.40 18.81
CA PHE A 312 0.59 -19.83 19.13
C PHE A 312 1.91 -20.56 18.89
N ILE A 313 2.55 -20.35 17.74
CA ILE A 313 3.85 -20.96 17.42
C ILE A 313 4.92 -20.54 18.43
N LYS A 314 5.01 -19.24 18.72
CA LYS A 314 5.98 -18.72 19.70
C LYS A 314 5.70 -19.26 21.10
N LEU A 315 4.43 -19.40 21.50
CA LEU A 315 4.04 -19.93 22.80
C LEU A 315 4.41 -21.41 22.93
N ALA A 316 4.15 -22.22 21.90
CA ALA A 316 4.56 -23.62 21.86
C ALA A 316 6.09 -23.77 22.02
N LYS A 317 6.87 -22.89 21.36
CA LYS A 317 8.33 -22.85 21.53
C LYS A 317 8.74 -22.50 22.97
N VAL A 318 8.12 -21.48 23.57
CA VAL A 318 8.39 -21.07 24.96
C VAL A 318 8.06 -22.21 25.94
N LEU A 319 6.93 -22.90 25.74
CA LEU A 319 6.49 -24.02 26.57
C LEU A 319 7.42 -25.23 26.44
N SER A 320 7.87 -25.54 25.23
CA SER A 320 8.85 -26.62 24.98
C SER A 320 10.16 -26.35 25.72
N ASN A 321 10.64 -25.09 25.70
CA ASN A 321 11.86 -24.68 26.39
C ASN A 321 11.74 -24.60 27.92
N THR A 322 10.52 -24.67 28.47
CA THR A 322 10.26 -24.56 29.92
C THR A 322 9.71 -25.85 30.54
N GLY A 323 9.84 -26.98 29.85
CA GLY A 323 9.45 -28.29 30.37
C GLY A 323 7.96 -28.63 30.24
N TYR A 324 7.19 -27.84 29.47
CA TYR A 324 5.75 -28.05 29.25
C TYR A 324 5.46 -28.60 27.85
N ALA A 325 6.23 -29.59 27.37
CA ALA A 325 6.14 -30.14 26.01
C ALA A 325 4.72 -30.61 25.63
N LYS A 326 4.03 -31.34 26.52
CA LYS A 326 2.63 -31.77 26.27
C LYS A 326 1.67 -30.60 26.02
N LYS A 327 1.85 -29.48 26.74
CA LYS A 327 1.05 -28.27 26.54
C LYS A 327 1.41 -27.60 25.22
N ALA A 328 2.69 -27.63 24.83
CA ALA A 328 3.14 -27.12 23.54
C ALA A 328 2.47 -27.86 22.37
N ASP A 329 2.44 -29.20 22.40
CA ASP A 329 1.81 -30.02 21.36
C ASP A 329 0.31 -29.71 21.25
N SER A 330 -0.39 -29.60 22.39
CA SER A 330 -1.83 -29.29 22.41
C SER A 330 -2.18 -27.95 21.76
N ILE A 331 -1.28 -26.98 21.84
CA ILE A 331 -1.48 -25.64 21.29
C ILE A 331 -1.29 -25.63 19.76
N LEU A 332 -0.37 -26.47 19.24
CA LEU A 332 -0.11 -26.58 17.80
C LEU A 332 -1.17 -27.37 17.04
N VAL A 333 -1.98 -28.17 17.73
CA VAL A 333 -3.11 -28.90 17.11
C VAL A 333 -4.28 -27.96 16.80
N ILE A 334 -4.32 -26.77 17.41
CA ILE A 334 -5.41 -25.79 17.27
C ILE A 334 -5.14 -24.79 16.12
N THR A 335 -3.90 -24.70 15.64
CA THR A 335 -3.47 -23.81 14.54
C THR A 335 -3.62 -24.41 13.16
#